data_AF-A0A563BDZ0-F1
#
_entry.id   AF-A0A563BDZ0-F1
#
_cell.length_a   1.000
_cell.length_b   1.000
_cell.length_c   1.000
_cell.angle_alpha   90.00
_cell.angle_beta   90.00
_cell.angle_gamma   90.00
#
_symmetry.space_group_name_H-M   'P 1'
#
loop_
_entity.id
_entity.type
_entity.pdbx_description
1 polymer ?
#
loop_
_entity_poly.entity_id
_entity_poly.type
_entity_poly.pdbx_seq_one_letter_code
_entity_poly.pdbx_strand_id
1 'polypeptide(L)'
;MLISGLFSWWYGAGYQLFAAKLWSKLGDTADFYSILSLLKTLFAPYRQIAVSETGISIDAKILALLDRLVSRLVGGFTRIFIILFGLIVLFLQIILSLFSLILWPLLPFTPLLFIVLTISGVNL
;
A
#
# COMPACT_ATOMS: atom_id res chain seq x y z
N MET A 1 2.54 9.28 -41.10
CA MET A 1 3.47 9.45 -39.94
C MET A 1 2.89 8.85 -38.65
N LEU A 2 2.12 7.75 -38.75
CA LEU A 2 1.36 7.19 -37.62
C LEU A 2 2.26 6.36 -36.69
N ILE A 3 3.16 5.55 -37.28
CA ILE A 3 4.12 4.70 -36.56
C ILE A 3 5.13 5.56 -35.78
N SER A 4 5.71 6.58 -36.42
CA SER A 4 6.65 7.49 -35.76
C SER A 4 5.98 8.29 -34.63
N GLY A 5 4.73 8.73 -34.83
CA GLY A 5 3.93 9.40 -33.81
C GLY A 5 3.62 8.48 -32.61
N LEU A 6 3.28 7.21 -32.88
CA LEU A 6 3.03 6.21 -31.85
C LEU A 6 4.27 5.99 -30.97
N PHE A 7 5.43 5.75 -31.57
CA PHE A 7 6.69 5.56 -30.82
C PHE A 7 7.11 6.83 -30.07
N SER A 8 6.96 8.01 -30.68
CA SER A 8 7.24 9.29 -30.03
C SER A 8 6.38 9.51 -28.78
N TRP A 9 5.08 9.20 -28.87
CA TRP A 9 4.20 9.25 -27.71
C TRP A 9 4.56 8.18 -26.67
N TRP A 10 4.80 6.93 -27.12
CA TRP A 10 5.05 5.79 -26.25
C TRP A 10 6.23 5.99 -25.30
N TYR A 11 7.35 6.47 -25.85
CA TYR A 11 8.58 6.71 -25.09
C TYR A 11 8.63 8.10 -24.43
N GLY A 12 7.75 9.02 -24.83
CA GLY A 12 7.65 10.37 -24.27
C GLY A 12 6.49 10.50 -23.29
N ALA A 13 5.40 11.12 -23.75
CA ALA A 13 4.25 11.47 -22.92
C ALA A 13 3.55 10.24 -22.31
N GLY A 14 3.43 9.13 -23.06
CA GLY A 14 2.83 7.89 -22.57
C GLY A 14 3.60 7.30 -21.38
N TYR A 15 4.93 7.27 -21.47
CA TYR A 15 5.79 6.82 -20.37
C TYR A 15 5.65 7.70 -19.13
N GLN A 16 5.63 9.02 -19.30
CA GLN A 16 5.44 9.96 -18.19
C GLN A 16 4.06 9.80 -17.52
N LEU A 17 2.99 9.68 -18.30
CA LEU A 17 1.64 9.43 -17.79
C LEU A 17 1.56 8.11 -17.03
N PHE A 18 2.21 7.06 -17.56
CA PHE A 18 2.27 5.76 -16.91
C PHE A 18 3.01 5.82 -15.57
N ALA A 19 4.19 6.46 -15.54
CA ALA A 19 4.95 6.66 -14.30
C ALA A 19 4.17 7.49 -13.26
N ALA A 20 3.52 8.56 -13.68
CA ALA A 20 2.68 9.38 -12.80
C ALA A 20 1.50 8.58 -12.23
N LYS A 21 0.88 7.71 -13.05
CA LYS A 21 -0.21 6.84 -12.59
C LYS A 21 0.26 5.79 -11.57
N LEU A 22 1.44 5.21 -11.78
CA LEU A 22 2.05 4.30 -10.80
C LEU A 22 2.34 5.02 -9.48
N TRP A 23 2.87 6.24 -9.56
CA TRP A 23 3.12 7.06 -8.37
C TRP A 23 1.83 7.38 -7.59
N SER A 24 0.77 7.79 -8.29
CA SER A 24 -0.55 8.03 -7.67
C SER A 24 -1.06 6.79 -6.95
N LYS A 25 -0.96 5.61 -7.57
CA LYS A 25 -1.41 4.35 -6.96
C LYS A 25 -0.66 3.97 -5.68
N LEU A 26 0.62 4.32 -5.58
CA LEU A 26 1.40 4.14 -4.35
C LEU A 26 0.85 5.03 -3.24
N GLY A 27 0.52 6.30 -3.56
CA GLY A 27 -0.15 7.23 -2.65
C GLY A 27 -1.50 6.69 -2.17
N ASP A 28 -2.37 6.26 -3.09
CA ASP A 28 -3.68 5.70 -2.78
C ASP A 28 -3.58 4.49 -1.85
N THR A 29 -2.54 3.66 -2.02
CA THR A 29 -2.32 2.47 -1.19
C THR A 29 -1.83 2.85 0.20
N ALA A 30 -0.94 3.84 0.30
CA ALA A 30 -0.49 4.37 1.57
C ALA A 30 -1.65 5.00 2.38
N ASP A 31 -2.57 5.68 1.69
CA ASP A 31 -3.77 6.29 2.27
C ASP A 31 -4.81 5.25 2.68
N PHE A 32 -5.02 4.20 1.86
CA PHE A 32 -5.92 3.08 2.18
C PHE A 32 -5.55 2.40 3.49
N TYR A 33 -4.26 2.11 3.68
CA TYR A 33 -3.75 1.57 4.94
C TYR A 33 -3.55 2.64 6.01
N SER A 34 -3.84 3.92 5.73
CA SER A 34 -3.71 5.05 6.65
C SER A 34 -2.39 5.06 7.40
N ILE A 35 -1.29 4.65 6.74
CA ILE A 35 -0.02 4.31 7.40
C ILE A 35 0.53 5.52 8.18
N LEU A 36 0.45 6.72 7.60
CA LEU A 36 0.86 7.96 8.25
C LEU A 36 0.02 8.29 9.49
N SER A 37 -1.29 8.04 9.45
CA SER A 37 -2.22 8.32 10.54
C SER A 37 -2.09 7.29 11.67
N LEU A 38 -1.90 6.02 11.32
CA LEU A 38 -1.67 4.93 12.26
C LEU A 38 -0.33 5.05 12.98
N LEU A 39 0.73 5.49 12.29
CA LEU A 39 2.03 5.80 12.92
C LEU A 39 1.91 6.95 13.93
N LYS A 40 1.17 8.03 13.59
CA LYS A 40 0.95 9.16 14.50
C LYS A 40 0.08 8.81 15.70
N THR A 41 -0.82 7.85 15.55
CA THR A 41 -1.76 7.46 16.60
C THR A 41 -1.39 6.14 17.29
N LEU A 42 -0.19 5.61 17.07
CA LEU A 42 0.23 4.30 17.58
C LEU A 42 0.06 4.18 19.12
N PHE A 43 0.23 5.29 19.83
CA PHE A 43 0.07 5.40 21.28
C PHE A 43 -1.17 6.19 21.72
N ALA A 44 -2.05 6.56 20.78
CA ALA A 44 -3.28 7.26 21.13
C ALA A 44 -4.25 6.29 21.83
N PRO A 45 -4.85 6.68 22.96
CA PRO A 45 -5.73 5.81 23.73
C PRO A 45 -6.98 5.42 22.91
N TYR A 46 -7.21 4.12 22.74
CA TYR A 46 -8.40 3.59 22.07
C TYR A 46 -9.63 3.79 22.98
N ARG A 47 -10.70 4.39 22.43
CA ARG A 47 -12.02 4.68 23.05
C ARG A 47 -11.99 4.62 24.58
N GLN A 48 -11.56 5.72 25.21
CA GLN A 48 -11.84 5.91 26.63
C GLN A 48 -13.35 6.10 26.77
N ILE A 49 -14.07 5.08 27.21
CA ILE A 49 -15.39 5.28 27.81
C ILE A 49 -15.10 5.96 29.14
N ALA A 50 -15.08 7.29 29.13
CA ALA A 50 -14.99 8.11 30.32
C ALA A 50 -16.31 7.97 31.10
N VAL A 51 -16.48 6.82 31.77
CA VAL A 51 -17.42 6.75 32.88
C VAL A 51 -16.80 7.60 33.99
N SER A 52 -17.40 8.75 34.24
CA SER A 52 -17.03 9.72 35.26
C SER A 52 -16.74 9.03 36.60
N GLU A 53 -15.48 9.06 37.04
CA GLU A 53 -14.97 8.40 38.26
C GLU A 53 -15.36 9.11 39.57
N THR A 54 -16.56 9.66 39.66
CA THR A 54 -17.05 10.25 40.90
C THR A 54 -17.76 9.19 41.74
N GLY A 55 -17.04 8.58 42.70
CA GLY A 55 -17.62 7.80 43.81
C GLY A 55 -17.33 6.30 43.88
N ILE A 56 -16.39 5.76 43.09
CA ILE A 56 -16.16 4.31 42.96
C ILE A 56 -15.13 3.79 44.00
N SER A 57 -15.39 2.62 44.58
CA SER A 57 -14.50 1.90 45.52
C SER A 57 -13.12 1.58 44.91
N ILE A 58 -12.09 1.42 45.75
CA ILE A 58 -10.69 1.20 45.31
C ILE A 58 -10.58 -0.03 44.39
N ASP A 59 -11.32 -1.11 44.69
CA ASP A 59 -11.33 -2.33 43.87
C ASP A 59 -11.86 -2.08 42.45
N ALA A 60 -12.93 -1.30 42.32
CA ALA A 60 -13.51 -0.99 41.02
C ALA A 60 -12.66 0.01 40.21
N LYS A 61 -11.79 0.80 40.86
CA LYS A 61 -10.76 1.59 40.17
C LYS A 61 -9.65 0.71 39.58
N ILE A 62 -9.23 -0.34 40.28
CA ILE A 62 -8.19 -1.27 39.79
C ILE A 62 -8.71 -2.05 38.58
N LEU A 63 -9.95 -2.55 38.64
CA LEU A 63 -10.61 -3.20 37.51
C LEU A 63 -10.72 -2.28 36.27
N ALA A 64 -11.16 -1.03 36.46
CA ALA A 64 -11.23 -0.05 35.37
C ALA A 64 -9.85 0.27 34.77
N LEU A 65 -8.79 0.25 35.58
CA LEU A 65 -7.42 0.47 35.12
C LEU A 65 -6.91 -0.72 34.30
N LEU A 66 -7.21 -1.95 34.71
CA LEU A 66 -6.90 -3.17 33.95
C LEU A 66 -7.65 -3.20 32.61
N ASP A 67 -8.95 -2.87 32.58
CA ASP A 67 -9.72 -2.81 31.33
C ASP A 67 -9.14 -1.78 30.36
N ARG A 68 -8.70 -0.62 30.86
CA ARG A 68 -8.02 0.40 30.04
C ARG A 68 -6.67 -0.09 29.52
N LEU A 69 -5.92 -0.86 30.29
CA LEU A 69 -4.64 -1.45 29.86
C LEU A 69 -4.85 -2.50 28.77
N VAL A 70 -5.79 -3.43 28.98
CA VAL A 70 -6.13 -4.47 28.00
C VAL A 70 -6.63 -3.85 26.70
N SER A 71 -7.51 -2.85 26.78
CA SER A 71 -8.01 -2.13 25.60
C SER A 71 -6.89 -1.43 24.81
N ARG A 72 -5.90 -0.84 25.50
CA ARG A 72 -4.71 -0.24 24.87
C ARG A 72 -3.81 -1.28 24.22
N LEU A 73 -3.61 -2.44 24.87
CA LEU A 73 -2.80 -3.52 24.31
C LEU A 73 -3.45 -4.06 23.04
N VAL A 74 -4.73 -4.41 23.07
CA VAL A 74 -5.46 -4.92 21.89
C VAL A 74 -5.45 -3.89 20.77
N GLY A 75 -5.76 -2.63 21.07
CA GLY A 75 -5.72 -1.54 20.08
C GLY A 75 -4.32 -1.33 19.48
N GLY A 76 -3.26 -1.43 20.30
CA GLY A 76 -1.87 -1.35 19.84
C GLY A 76 -1.48 -2.52 18.94
N PHE A 77 -1.82 -3.76 19.33
CA PHE A 77 -1.56 -4.96 18.55
C PHE A 77 -2.22 -4.89 17.17
N THR A 78 -3.51 -4.57 17.09
CA THR A 78 -4.21 -4.47 15.80
C THR A 78 -3.56 -3.42 14.88
N ARG A 79 -3.16 -2.27 15.43
CA ARG A 79 -2.48 -1.21 14.66
C ARG A 79 -1.12 -1.65 14.13
N ILE A 80 -0.34 -2.39 14.92
CA ILE A 80 0.95 -2.96 14.47
C ILE A 80 0.73 -3.93 13.30
N PHE A 81 -0.25 -4.82 13.38
CA PHE A 81 -0.56 -5.75 12.29
C PHE A 81 -0.97 -5.04 11.00
N ILE A 82 -1.83 -4.01 11.10
CA ILE A 82 -2.27 -3.22 9.94
C ILE A 82 -1.08 -2.50 9.30
N ILE A 83 -0.21 -1.87 10.10
CA ILE A 83 0.98 -1.17 9.59
C ILE A 83 1.93 -2.16 8.92
N LEU A 84 2.20 -3.31 9.56
CA LEU A 84 3.12 -4.31 9.03
C LEU A 84 2.61 -4.89 7.71
N PHE A 85 1.32 -5.22 7.62
CA PHE A 85 0.72 -5.68 6.37
C PHE A 85 0.72 -4.59 5.30
N GLY A 86 0.35 -3.35 5.66
CA GLY A 86 0.39 -2.20 4.75
C GLY A 86 1.79 -1.94 4.19
N LEU A 87 2.84 -2.09 5.01
CA LEU A 87 4.23 -1.98 4.56
C LEU A 87 4.63 -3.09 3.59
N ILE A 88 4.23 -4.33 3.86
CA ILE A 88 4.50 -5.46 2.93
C ILE A 88 3.83 -5.22 1.58
N VAL A 89 2.56 -4.79 1.60
CA VAL A 89 1.80 -4.51 0.38
C VAL A 89 2.42 -3.36 -0.40
N LEU A 90 2.78 -2.25 0.27
CA LEU A 90 3.48 -1.13 -0.37
C LEU A 90 4.81 -1.56 -0.97
N PHE A 91 5.60 -2.35 -0.23
CA PHE A 91 6.88 -2.83 -0.72
C PHE A 91 6.73 -3.68 -1.98
N LEU A 92 5.78 -4.63 -1.98
CA LEU A 92 5.49 -5.45 -3.14
C LEU A 92 5.00 -4.59 -4.32
N GLN A 93 4.14 -3.60 -4.06
CA GLN A 93 3.65 -2.69 -5.08
C GLN A 93 4.76 -1.83 -5.70
N ILE A 94 5.75 -1.38 -4.90
CA ILE A 94 6.93 -0.66 -5.41
C ILE A 94 7.72 -1.57 -6.37
N ILE A 95 7.98 -2.82 -5.98
CA ILE A 95 8.69 -3.78 -6.83
C ILE A 95 7.94 -4.00 -8.15
N LEU A 96 6.63 -4.25 -8.09
CA LEU A 96 5.80 -4.46 -9.28
C LEU A 96 5.73 -3.20 -10.15
N SER A 97 5.69 -2.01 -9.54
CA SER A 97 5.68 -0.73 -10.27
C SER A 97 7.01 -0.50 -10.98
N LEU A 98 8.14 -0.80 -10.33
CA LEU A 98 9.46 -0.69 -10.94
C LEU A 98 9.63 -1.67 -12.10
N PHE A 99 9.18 -2.92 -11.93
CA PHE A 99 9.17 -3.90 -13.01
C PHE A 99 8.28 -3.46 -14.18
N SER A 100 7.12 -2.87 -13.87
CA SER A 100 6.21 -2.34 -14.88
C SER A 100 6.80 -1.15 -15.66
N LEU A 101 7.59 -0.29 -15.00
CA LEU A 101 8.33 0.79 -15.67
C LEU A 101 9.36 0.25 -16.66
N ILE A 102 10.03 -0.85 -16.33
CA ILE A 102 10.99 -1.51 -17.22
C ILE A 102 10.26 -2.22 -18.39
N LEU A 103 9.11 -2.84 -18.12
CA LEU A 103 8.32 -3.53 -19.14
C LEU A 103 7.64 -2.58 -20.14
N TRP A 104 7.17 -1.42 -19.70
CA TRP A 104 6.47 -0.47 -20.56
C TRP A 104 7.19 -0.15 -21.88
N PRO A 105 8.48 0.22 -21.91
CA PRO A 105 9.19 0.50 -23.17
C PRO A 105 9.37 -0.74 -24.07
N LEU A 106 9.23 -1.95 -23.53
CA LEU A 106 9.34 -3.21 -24.25
C LEU A 106 8.03 -3.66 -24.90
N LEU A 107 6.88 -3.18 -24.40
CA LEU A 107 5.55 -3.54 -24.91
C LEU A 107 5.37 -3.38 -26.44
N PRO A 108 5.87 -2.33 -27.11
CA PRO A 108 5.76 -2.19 -28.57
C PRO A 108 6.46 -3.32 -29.34
N PHE A 109 7.44 -3.98 -28.73
CA PHE A 109 8.18 -5.09 -29.34
C PHE A 109 7.59 -6.47 -29.04
N THR A 110 6.55 -6.54 -28.20
CA THR A 110 5.90 -7.81 -27.86
C THR A 110 5.41 -8.62 -29.07
N PRO A 111 4.84 -8.02 -30.14
CA PRO A 111 4.44 -8.80 -31.32
C PRO A 111 5.63 -9.48 -31.99
N LEU A 112 6.79 -8.82 -31.99
CA LEU A 112 8.03 -9.36 -32.55
C LEU A 112 8.53 -10.54 -31.70
N LEU A 113 8.50 -10.41 -30.37
CA LEU A 113 8.86 -11.50 -29.44
C LEU A 113 7.98 -12.73 -29.65
N PHE A 114 6.66 -12.56 -29.81
CA PHE A 114 5.75 -13.68 -30.07
C PHE A 114 6.06 -14.39 -31.38
N ILE A 115 6.36 -13.65 -32.45
CA ILE A 115 6.74 -14.25 -33.75
C ILE A 115 8.02 -15.08 -33.60
N VAL A 116 9.05 -14.56 -32.92
CA VAL A 116 10.30 -15.28 -32.69
C VAL A 116 10.07 -16.55 -31.88
N LEU A 117 9.26 -16.48 -30.82
CA LEU A 117 8.92 -17.64 -29.99
C LEU A 117 8.22 -18.74 -30.80
N THR A 118 7.24 -18.38 -31.63
CA THR A 118 6.55 -19.33 -32.51
C THR A 118 7.49 -19.99 -33.52
N ILE A 119 8.42 -19.23 -34.13
CA ILE A 119 9.40 -19.77 -35.08
C ILE A 119 10.42 -20.69 -34.37
N SER A 120 10.78 -20.37 -33.13
CA SER A 120 11.72 -21.18 -32.33
C SER A 120 11.15 -22.52 -31.84
N GLY A 121 9.88 -22.82 -32.14
CA GLY A 121 9.23 -24.08 -31.77
C GLY A 121 8.99 -24.23 -30.26
N VAL A 122 9.14 -23.14 -29.49
CA VAL A 122 8.84 -23.10 -28.06
C VAL A 122 7.33 -23.01 -27.92
N ASN A 123 6.67 -24.15 -27.67
CA ASN A 123 5.27 -24.17 -27.26
C ASN A 123 5.18 -23.75 -25.80
N LEU A 124 4.48 -22.64 -25.53
CA LEU A 124 4.13 -22.13 -24.20
C LEU A 124 2.96 -22.92 -23.60
#